data_AF-A0A0R3T0S8-F1
#
_entry.id   AF-A0A0R3T0S8-F1
#
_cell.length_a   1.000
_cell.length_b   1.000
_cell.length_c   1.000
_cell.angle_alpha   90.00
_cell.angle_beta   90.00
_cell.angle_gamma   90.00
#
_symmetry.space_group_name_H-M   'P 1'
#
loop_
_entity.id
_entity.type
_entity.pdbx_description
1 polymer ?
#
loop_
_entity_poly.entity_id
_entity_poly.type
_entity_poly.pdbx_seq_one_letter_code
_entity_poly.pdbx_strand_id
1 'polypeptide(L)'
;MNRRHSYSFLTFLAAAFFFQAVGLNGWNCFGHAFSYNCTTAPKVLTTGIILALAGGAATIGGILLFAVMATNSRGAFVTAPCFYVIATALSISAVVYYYWEVQLYSPIFAICGMSIITALSFILIIDYVAGTF
;
A
#
# COMPACT_ATOMS: atom_id res chain seq x y z
N MET A 1 20.16 -13.09 3.62
CA MET A 1 18.68 -13.06 3.49
C MET A 1 18.37 -13.07 2.00
N ASN A 2 17.57 -14.02 1.50
CA ASN A 2 17.29 -14.13 0.06
C ASN A 2 16.46 -12.92 -0.40
N ARG A 3 16.76 -12.29 -1.55
CA ARG A 3 16.08 -11.04 -2.02
C ARG A 3 14.55 -11.12 -1.95
N ARG A 4 14.01 -12.30 -2.29
CA ARG A 4 12.58 -12.59 -2.26
C ARG A 4 11.97 -12.43 -0.85
N HIS A 5 12.64 -12.89 0.21
CA HIS A 5 12.16 -12.74 1.59
C HIS A 5 12.16 -11.27 2.04
N SER A 6 13.15 -10.49 1.61
CA SER A 6 13.20 -9.05 1.88
C SER A 6 12.01 -8.32 1.24
N TYR A 7 11.63 -8.70 0.00
CA TYR A 7 10.46 -8.12 -0.66
C TYR A 7 9.17 -8.42 0.10
N SER A 8 8.94 -9.68 0.50
CA SER A 8 7.76 -10.02 1.32
C SER A 8 7.73 -9.23 2.63
N PHE A 9 8.85 -9.12 3.33
CA PHE A 9 8.91 -8.36 4.58
C PHE A 9 8.58 -6.87 4.37
N LEU A 10 9.15 -6.24 3.34
CA LEU A 10 8.88 -4.85 2.99
C LEU A 10 7.41 -4.63 2.60
N THR A 11 6.78 -5.58 1.91
CA THR A 11 5.35 -5.49 1.58
C THR A 11 4.48 -5.49 2.83
N PHE A 12 4.72 -6.42 3.76
CA PHE A 12 3.96 -6.45 5.01
C PHE A 12 4.20 -5.21 5.85
N LEU A 13 5.43 -4.68 5.85
CA LEU A 13 5.74 -3.42 6.52
C LEU A 13 4.98 -2.24 5.91
N ALA A 14 4.92 -2.15 4.58
CA ALA A 14 4.16 -1.10 3.90
C ALA A 14 2.65 -1.22 4.15
N ALA A 15 2.11 -2.43 4.08
CA ALA A 15 0.71 -2.70 4.42
C ALA A 15 0.39 -2.28 5.87
N ALA A 16 1.27 -2.61 6.82
CA ALA A 16 1.12 -2.19 8.20
C ALA A 16 1.08 -0.66 8.31
N PHE A 17 1.95 0.06 7.60
CA PHE A 17 1.91 1.52 7.56
C PHE A 17 0.61 2.08 6.99
N PHE A 18 0.02 1.49 5.95
CA PHE A 18 -1.28 1.91 5.44
C PHE A 18 -2.40 1.68 6.45
N PHE A 19 -2.45 0.52 7.09
CA PHE A 19 -3.43 0.25 8.15
C PHE A 19 -3.25 1.18 9.35
N GLN A 20 -2.01 1.46 9.73
CA GLN A 20 -1.68 2.39 10.81
C GLN A 20 -2.13 3.81 10.46
N ALA A 21 -1.91 4.25 9.22
CA ALA A 21 -2.37 5.56 8.75
C ALA A 21 -3.89 5.72 8.87
N VAL A 22 -4.64 4.66 8.60
CA VAL A 22 -6.12 4.65 8.68
C VAL A 22 -6.60 4.52 10.14
N GLY A 23 -5.93 3.69 10.94
CA GLY A 23 -6.35 3.33 12.29
C GLY A 23 -5.88 4.25 13.41
N LEU A 24 -4.88 5.10 13.18
CA LEU A 24 -4.41 6.05 14.18
C LEU A 24 -5.32 7.27 14.29
N ASN A 25 -5.50 7.73 15.53
CA ASN A 25 -6.10 9.01 15.81
C ASN A 25 -5.09 10.11 15.46
N GLY A 26 -5.47 11.05 14.61
CA GLY A 26 -4.56 12.08 14.08
C GLY A 26 -5.04 12.76 12.81
N TRP A 27 -6.21 12.36 12.32
CA TRP A 27 -6.89 13.03 11.22
C TRP A 27 -7.51 14.35 11.71
N ASN A 28 -7.77 15.27 10.79
CA ASN A 28 -8.31 16.62 11.09
C ASN A 28 -9.63 16.61 11.88
N CYS A 29 -10.29 15.46 11.95
CA CYS A 29 -11.52 15.18 12.69
C CYS A 29 -11.27 14.67 14.14
N PHE A 30 -10.05 14.79 14.67
CA PHE A 30 -9.64 14.37 16.02
C PHE A 30 -9.96 12.89 16.34
N GLY A 31 -9.88 12.04 15.30
CA GLY A 31 -10.13 10.60 15.39
C GLY A 31 -9.35 9.84 14.32
N HIS A 32 -9.68 8.56 14.18
CA HIS A 32 -9.23 7.70 13.08
C HIS A 32 -10.21 7.80 11.90
N ALA A 33 -9.79 7.39 10.70
CA ALA A 33 -10.54 7.65 9.46
C ALA A 33 -11.98 7.10 9.46
N PHE A 34 -12.27 6.04 10.23
CA PHE A 34 -13.59 5.43 10.38
C PHE A 34 -14.36 5.84 11.66
N SER A 35 -13.84 6.80 12.42
CA SER A 35 -14.53 7.32 13.60
C SER A 35 -15.79 8.08 13.20
N TYR A 36 -16.80 8.12 14.08
CA TYR A 36 -18.07 8.84 13.85
C TYR A 36 -17.85 10.32 13.46
N ASN A 37 -16.85 10.97 14.03
CA ASN A 37 -16.51 12.36 13.72
C ASN A 37 -15.80 12.52 12.36
N CYS A 38 -15.20 11.45 11.84
CA CYS A 38 -14.46 11.43 10.57
C CYS A 38 -15.31 10.91 9.40
N THR A 39 -16.34 10.11 9.69
CA THR A 39 -17.28 9.61 8.66
C THR A 39 -18.25 10.69 8.18
N THR A 40 -18.49 11.74 8.97
CA THR A 40 -19.25 12.93 8.55
C THR A 40 -18.46 13.83 7.61
N ALA A 41 -17.14 13.68 7.54
CA ALA A 41 -16.27 14.38 6.60
C ALA A 41 -15.97 13.47 5.39
N PRO A 42 -16.69 13.62 4.26
CA PRO A 42 -16.58 12.71 3.12
C PRO A 42 -15.14 12.61 2.60
N LYS A 43 -14.40 13.72 2.63
CA LYS A 43 -13.00 13.81 2.22
C LYS A 43 -12.10 12.82 2.97
N VAL A 44 -12.18 12.83 4.29
CA VAL A 44 -11.37 11.98 5.17
C VAL A 44 -11.74 10.51 4.97
N LEU A 45 -13.04 10.22 4.91
CA LEU A 45 -13.56 8.88 4.68
C LEU A 45 -13.08 8.32 3.33
N THR A 46 -13.16 9.09 2.25
CA THR A 46 -12.70 8.67 0.92
C THR A 46 -11.22 8.35 0.94
N THR A 47 -10.36 9.20 1.52
CA THR A 47 -8.93 8.89 1.65
C THR A 47 -8.65 7.66 2.50
N GLY A 48 -9.35 7.50 3.63
CA GLY A 48 -9.22 6.32 4.49
C GLY A 48 -9.55 5.02 3.75
N ILE A 49 -10.62 5.04 2.94
CA ILE A 49 -11.02 3.89 2.12
C ILE A 49 -9.97 3.59 1.04
N ILE A 50 -9.47 4.60 0.33
CA ILE A 50 -8.44 4.39 -0.70
C ILE A 50 -7.15 3.84 -0.08
N LEU A 51 -6.73 4.34 1.10
CA LEU A 51 -5.57 3.82 1.84
C LEU A 51 -5.79 2.39 2.32
N ALA A 52 -6.99 2.06 2.81
CA ALA A 52 -7.33 0.71 3.21
C ALA A 52 -7.33 -0.25 2.00
N LEU A 53 -7.82 0.18 0.84
CA LEU A 53 -7.75 -0.58 -0.41
C LEU A 53 -6.30 -0.74 -0.88
N ALA A 54 -5.46 0.28 -0.76
CA ALA A 54 -4.03 0.21 -1.08
C ALA A 54 -3.32 -0.81 -0.17
N GLY A 55 -3.59 -0.75 1.14
CA GLY A 55 -3.07 -1.72 2.10
C GLY A 55 -3.55 -3.15 1.83
N GLY A 56 -4.82 -3.32 1.45
CA GLY A 56 -5.38 -4.61 1.06
C GLY A 56 -4.77 -5.17 -0.24
N ALA A 57 -4.58 -4.33 -1.26
CA ALA A 57 -3.90 -4.73 -2.48
C ALA A 57 -2.44 -5.14 -2.20
N ALA A 58 -1.76 -4.41 -1.32
CA ALA A 58 -0.41 -4.73 -0.88
C ALA A 58 -0.33 -6.08 -0.15
N THR A 59 -1.25 -6.38 0.79
CA THR A 59 -1.25 -7.66 1.50
C THR A 59 -1.53 -8.82 0.55
N ILE A 60 -2.49 -8.67 -0.38
CA ILE A 60 -2.76 -9.68 -1.41
C ILE A 60 -1.51 -9.91 -2.28
N GLY A 61 -0.84 -8.84 -2.72
CA GLY A 61 0.41 -8.92 -3.46
C GLY A 61 1.54 -9.61 -2.66
N GLY A 62 1.60 -9.38 -1.35
CA GLY A 62 2.55 -10.03 -0.44
C GLY A 62 2.29 -11.53 -0.28
N ILE A 63 1.03 -11.92 -0.12
CA ILE A 63 0.60 -13.33 -0.05
C ILE A 63 0.90 -14.04 -1.38
N LEU A 64 0.65 -13.40 -2.51
CA LEU A 64 0.97 -13.95 -3.83
C LEU A 64 2.48 -14.16 -4.01
N LEU A 65 3.32 -13.20 -3.62
CA LEU A 65 4.78 -13.39 -3.62
C LEU A 65 5.21 -14.56 -2.75
N PHE A 66 4.58 -14.72 -1.58
CA PHE A 66 4.86 -15.85 -0.70
C PHE A 66 4.44 -17.18 -1.33
N ALA A 67 3.28 -17.22 -1.98
CA ALA A 67 2.79 -18.39 -2.72
C ALA A 67 3.71 -18.75 -3.89
N VAL A 68 4.23 -17.77 -4.64
CA VAL A 68 5.23 -17.98 -5.71
C VAL A 68 6.48 -18.64 -5.14
N MET A 69 6.96 -18.19 -3.98
CA MET A 69 8.13 -18.80 -3.34
C MET A 69 7.88 -20.26 -2.93
N ALA A 70 6.67 -20.59 -2.49
CA ALA A 70 6.33 -21.95 -2.05
C ALA A 70 6.05 -22.93 -3.21
N THR A 71 5.44 -22.47 -4.29
CA THR A 71 4.95 -23.34 -5.39
C THR A 71 5.73 -23.23 -6.69
N ASN A 72 6.67 -22.28 -6.81
CA ASN A 72 7.44 -21.99 -8.03
C ASN A 72 6.54 -21.81 -9.28
N SER A 73 5.30 -21.37 -9.08
CA SER A 73 4.31 -21.25 -10.14
C SER A 73 4.50 -19.97 -10.95
N ARG A 74 4.73 -20.12 -12.26
CA ARG A 74 4.86 -19.02 -13.23
C ARG A 74 3.57 -18.19 -13.37
N GLY A 75 2.40 -18.71 -13.00
CA GLY A 75 1.14 -17.97 -13.10
C GLY A 75 1.02 -16.86 -12.04
N ALA A 76 1.43 -17.16 -10.80
CA ALA A 76 1.42 -16.18 -9.71
C ALA A 76 2.55 -15.13 -9.84
N PHE A 77 3.50 -15.38 -10.74
CA PHE A 77 4.61 -14.50 -11.05
C PHE A 77 4.19 -13.23 -11.81
N VAL A 78 3.23 -13.35 -12.75
CA VAL A 78 2.71 -12.21 -13.51
C VAL A 78 1.69 -11.42 -12.70
N THR A 79 0.92 -12.09 -11.85
CA THR A 79 -0.18 -11.45 -11.11
C THR A 79 0.31 -10.61 -9.94
N ALA A 80 1.37 -11.02 -9.24
CA ALA A 80 1.94 -10.27 -8.12
C ALA A 80 2.31 -8.81 -8.47
N PRO A 81 3.15 -8.51 -9.49
CA PRO A 81 3.54 -7.13 -9.80
C PRO A 81 2.34 -6.24 -10.19
N CYS A 82 1.30 -6.79 -10.82
CA CYS A 82 0.08 -6.04 -11.12
C CYS A 82 -0.60 -5.50 -9.85
N PHE A 83 -0.67 -6.29 -8.77
CA PHE A 83 -1.24 -5.83 -7.50
C PHE A 83 -0.41 -4.71 -6.86
N TYR A 84 0.92 -4.76 -6.98
CA TYR A 84 1.79 -3.68 -6.49
C TYR A 84 1.65 -2.39 -7.27
N VAL A 85 1.47 -2.46 -8.60
CA VAL A 85 1.17 -1.28 -9.43
C VAL A 85 -0.17 -0.67 -9.03
N ILE A 86 -1.20 -1.49 -8.80
CA ILE A 86 -2.51 -1.03 -8.33
C ILE A 86 -2.39 -0.38 -6.94
N ALA A 87 -1.68 -1.02 -6.01
CA ALA A 87 -1.43 -0.47 -4.68
C ALA A 87 -0.66 0.87 -4.73
N THR A 88 0.28 0.99 -5.67
CA THR A 88 1.03 2.22 -5.92
C THR A 88 0.11 3.34 -6.43
N ALA A 89 -0.71 3.06 -7.44
CA ALA A 89 -1.65 4.03 -7.97
C ALA A 89 -2.65 4.50 -6.91
N LEU A 90 -3.20 3.57 -6.11
CA LEU A 90 -4.12 3.87 -5.01
C LEU A 90 -3.44 4.72 -3.93
N SER A 91 -2.24 4.35 -3.47
CA SER A 91 -1.53 5.11 -2.44
C SER A 91 -1.16 6.53 -2.88
N ILE A 92 -0.67 6.70 -4.12
CA ILE A 92 -0.42 8.03 -4.71
C ILE A 92 -1.73 8.84 -4.74
N SER A 93 -2.81 8.24 -5.24
CA SER A 93 -4.09 8.93 -5.37
C SER A 93 -4.64 9.38 -4.01
N ALA A 94 -4.50 8.57 -2.96
CA ALA A 94 -4.92 8.94 -1.62
C ALA A 94 -4.10 10.11 -1.06
N VAL A 95 -2.77 10.07 -1.19
CA VAL A 95 -1.90 11.12 -0.67
C VAL A 95 -2.15 12.45 -1.39
N VAL A 96 -2.30 12.43 -2.72
CA VAL A 96 -2.57 13.63 -3.53
C VAL A 96 -3.97 14.18 -3.24
N TYR A 97 -4.99 13.33 -3.19
CA TYR A 97 -6.36 13.75 -2.88
C TYR A 97 -6.46 14.40 -1.50
N TYR A 98 -5.81 13.82 -0.49
CA TYR A 98 -5.77 14.39 0.85
C TYR A 98 -5.12 15.79 0.87
N TYR A 99 -3.98 15.93 0.19
CA TYR A 99 -3.26 17.20 0.11
C TYR A 99 -4.10 18.28 -0.59
N TRP A 100 -4.75 17.93 -1.70
CA TRP A 100 -5.59 18.87 -2.46
C TRP A 100 -6.80 19.34 -1.66
N GLU A 101 -7.47 18.41 -0.96
CA GLU A 101 -8.75 18.68 -0.32
C GLU A 101 -8.67 19.23 1.10
N VAL A 102 -7.58 18.94 1.81
CA VAL A 102 -7.41 19.27 3.24
C VAL A 102 -6.27 20.27 3.45
N GLN A 103 -5.41 20.50 2.45
CA GLN A 103 -4.20 21.35 2.54
C GLN A 103 -3.27 20.99 3.72
N LEU A 104 -3.45 19.82 4.30
CA LEU A 104 -2.61 19.26 5.35
C LEU A 104 -1.82 18.09 4.77
N TYR A 105 -0.62 17.89 5.31
CA TYR A 105 0.18 16.73 4.95
C TYR A 105 -0.56 15.44 5.32
N SER A 106 -0.59 14.49 4.39
CA SER A 106 -1.07 13.13 4.65
C SER A 106 -0.32 12.54 5.86
N PRO A 107 -0.95 11.67 6.68
CA PRO A 107 -0.26 11.02 7.78
C PRO A 107 1.09 10.47 7.33
N ILE A 108 2.15 10.75 8.10
CA ILE A 108 3.55 10.39 7.77
C ILE A 108 3.65 8.89 7.41
N PHE A 109 2.88 8.04 8.08
CA PHE A 109 2.79 6.62 7.80
C PHE A 109 2.31 6.29 6.38
N ALA A 110 1.35 7.05 5.83
CA ALA A 110 0.89 6.86 4.45
C ALA A 110 2.00 7.16 3.43
N ILE A 111 2.81 8.20 3.67
CA ILE A 111 3.92 8.58 2.81
C ILE A 111 5.03 7.52 2.87
N CYS A 112 5.36 7.02 4.07
CA CYS A 112 6.30 5.91 4.24
C CYS A 112 5.83 4.62 3.57
N GLY A 113 4.54 4.27 3.70
CA GLY A 113 3.97 3.12 3.01
C GLY A 113 4.04 3.26 1.49
N MET A 114 3.72 4.45 0.97
CA MET A 114 3.77 4.78 -0.46
C MET A 114 5.18 4.67 -1.04
N SER A 115 6.20 5.21 -0.36
CA SER A 115 7.59 5.15 -0.84
C SER A 115 8.12 3.71 -0.89
N ILE A 116 7.75 2.88 0.09
CA ILE A 116 8.14 1.46 0.11
C ILE A 116 7.45 0.70 -1.03
N ILE A 117 6.14 0.87 -1.23
CA ILE A 117 5.39 0.17 -2.28
C ILE A 117 5.78 0.61 -3.69
N THR A 118 6.03 1.89 -3.89
CA THR A 118 6.51 2.41 -5.19
C THR A 118 7.86 1.78 -5.55
N ALA A 119 8.83 1.79 -4.62
CA ALA A 119 10.13 1.17 -4.81
C ALA A 119 10.01 -0.34 -5.10
N LEU A 120 9.20 -1.06 -4.32
CA LEU A 120 8.91 -2.48 -4.55
C LEU A 120 8.32 -2.73 -5.94
N SER A 121 7.36 -1.92 -6.37
CA SER A 121 6.72 -2.06 -7.69
C SER A 121 7.75 -1.95 -8.82
N PHE A 122 8.64 -0.95 -8.76
CA PHE A 122 9.70 -0.81 -9.75
C PHE A 122 10.65 -2.00 -9.76
N ILE A 123 11.09 -2.46 -8.58
CA ILE A 123 12.02 -3.59 -8.47
C ILE A 123 11.37 -4.87 -9.02
N LEU A 124 10.10 -5.13 -8.69
CA LEU A 124 9.37 -6.31 -9.17
C LEU A 124 9.16 -6.27 -10.69
N ILE A 125 8.90 -5.10 -11.27
CA ILE A 125 8.81 -4.93 -12.72
C ILE A 125 10.18 -5.18 -13.37
N ILE A 126 11.26 -4.67 -12.79
CA ILE A 126 12.63 -4.88 -13.31
C ILE A 126 12.98 -6.36 -13.25
N ASP A 127 12.78 -7.02 -12.11
CA ASP A 127 13.08 -8.45 -11.96
C ASP A 127 12.19 -9.29 -12.89
N TYR A 128 10.95 -8.85 -13.19
CA TYR A 128 10.08 -9.47 -14.19
C TYR A 128 10.64 -9.36 -15.62
N VAL A 129 11.07 -8.15 -16.02
CA VAL A 129 11.62 -7.91 -17.37
C VAL A 129 12.99 -8.55 -17.55
N ALA A 130 13.83 -8.53 -16.52
CA ALA A 130 15.16 -9.13 -16.54
C ALA A 130 15.14 -10.67 -16.46
N GLY A 131 13.99 -11.26 -16.11
CA GLY A 131 13.85 -12.71 -15.94
C GLY A 131 14.67 -13.27 -14.77
N THR A 132 15.09 -12.42 -13.84
CA THR A 132 15.97 -12.76 -12.70
C THR A 132 15.21 -13.31 -11.50
N PHE A 133 13.93 -13.63 -11.68
CA PHE A 133 13.03 -13.80 -10.56
C PHE A 133 13.11 -15.16 -9.89
#